data_AF-A0A5Q0Q7F5-F1
#
_entry.id   AF-A0A5Q0Q7F5-F1
#
_cell.length_a   1.000
_cell.length_b   1.000
_cell.length_c   1.000
_cell.angle_alpha   90.00
_cell.angle_beta   90.00
_cell.angle_gamma   90.00
#
_symmetry.space_group_name_H-M   'P 1'
#
loop_
_entity.id
_entity.type
_entity.pdbx_description
1 polymer ?
#
loop_
_entity_poly.entity_id
_entity_poly.type
_entity_poly.pdbx_seq_one_letter_code
_entity_poly.pdbx_strand_id
1 'polypeptide(L)'
;MDELDFLKQHWKKDDDFPKVDKEGIRKMLHNSSSSIVKWIFYISLIELFVGLALNFFIPSDSNSEFDSELFTLFEYILSGIFYIIVAYFIFKFFSAYRSIKNTNNTKVLLHDILETRKAVDQYIRFNIYYISFISVLVTISMFFEDHIFERSWGEALFMVIAISIVMLLVMLVFLWIVKLYYKLLYRRLVNKLNKNYEELVKLDEEE
;
A
#
# COMPACT_ATOMS: atom_id res chain seq x y z
N MET A 1 52.35 -23.99 26.45
CA MET A 1 51.95 -23.04 25.39
C MET A 1 50.46 -23.10 25.39
N ASP A 2 49.89 -22.13 26.07
CA ASP A 2 48.63 -22.33 26.79
C ASP A 2 47.48 -21.90 25.88
N GLU A 3 46.43 -22.70 25.80
CA GLU A 3 45.22 -22.41 25.02
C GLU A 3 44.64 -21.02 25.33
N LEU A 4 44.87 -20.56 26.56
CA LEU A 4 44.59 -19.20 27.04
C LEU A 4 45.35 -18.11 26.28
N ASP A 5 46.61 -18.33 25.91
CA ASP A 5 47.39 -17.35 25.13
C ASP A 5 46.87 -17.26 23.68
N PHE A 6 46.39 -18.37 23.12
CA PHE A 6 45.77 -18.38 21.78
C PHE A 6 44.44 -17.61 21.75
N LEU A 7 43.62 -17.77 22.80
CA LEU A 7 42.39 -17.00 23.02
C LEU A 7 42.68 -15.51 23.26
N LYS A 8 43.70 -15.16 24.05
CA LYS A 8 44.13 -13.77 24.27
C LYS A 8 44.63 -13.09 22.99
N GLN A 9 45.27 -13.86 22.12
CA GLN A 9 45.78 -13.38 20.84
C GLN A 9 44.67 -13.14 19.82
N HIS A 10 43.60 -13.95 19.84
CA HIS A 10 42.40 -13.71 19.03
C HIS A 10 41.54 -12.58 19.59
N TRP A 11 41.41 -12.48 20.92
CA TRP A 11 40.69 -11.39 21.57
C TRP A 11 41.28 -10.01 21.27
N LYS A 12 42.62 -9.90 21.16
CA LYS A 12 43.30 -8.67 20.73
C LYS A 12 43.19 -8.38 19.23
N LYS A 13 42.81 -9.37 18.41
CA LYS A 13 42.59 -9.19 16.96
C LYS A 13 41.15 -8.77 16.64
N ASP A 14 40.21 -9.06 17.53
CA ASP A 14 38.80 -8.64 17.39
C ASP A 14 38.57 -7.14 17.70
N ASP A 15 39.61 -6.37 18.03
CA ASP A 15 39.52 -4.90 18.13
C ASP A 15 39.40 -4.19 16.75
N ASP A 16 39.43 -4.94 15.64
CA ASP A 16 39.25 -4.44 14.28
C ASP A 16 37.79 -4.50 13.80
N PHE A 17 36.83 -4.38 14.72
CA PHE A 17 35.49 -3.98 14.31
C PHE A 17 35.60 -2.57 13.70
N PRO A 18 35.08 -2.34 12.48
CA PRO A 18 35.05 -0.98 11.96
C PRO A 18 34.30 -0.14 13.00
N LYS A 19 35.01 0.79 13.64
CA LYS A 19 34.40 1.79 14.51
C LYS A 19 33.45 2.57 13.61
N VAL A 20 32.19 2.14 13.62
CA VAL A 20 31.19 2.70 12.74
C VAL A 20 30.97 4.13 13.22
N ASP A 21 31.53 5.07 12.47
CA ASP A 21 31.42 6.49 12.77
C ASP A 21 29.94 6.88 12.81
N LYS A 22 29.55 7.71 13.77
CA LYS A 22 28.14 8.13 13.98
C LYS A 22 27.59 8.77 12.69
N GLU A 23 28.43 9.51 11.96
CA GLU A 23 28.10 10.06 10.64
C GLU A 23 27.86 8.97 9.58
N GLY A 24 28.63 7.88 9.63
CA GLY A 24 28.47 6.71 8.77
C GLY A 24 27.14 5.99 9.00
N ILE A 25 26.77 5.78 10.27
CA ILE A 25 25.46 5.19 10.66
C ILE A 25 24.32 6.09 10.14
N ARG A 26 24.42 7.40 10.36
CA ARG A 26 23.43 8.38 9.90
C ARG A 26 23.26 8.37 8.38
N LYS A 27 24.36 8.30 7.62
CA LYS A 27 24.35 8.21 6.16
C LYS A 27 23.74 6.90 5.65
N MET A 28 24.02 5.77 6.31
CA MET A 28 23.40 4.48 5.99
C MET A 28 21.89 4.48 6.25
N LEU A 29 21.46 5.03 7.40
CA LEU A 29 20.05 5.17 7.76
C LEU A 29 19.30 6.04 6.74
N HIS A 30 19.86 7.21 6.38
CA HIS A 30 19.32 8.09 5.35
C HIS A 30 19.11 7.36 4.01
N ASN A 31 20.14 6.67 3.51
CA ASN A 31 20.08 5.94 2.24
C ASN A 31 19.03 4.81 2.26
N SER A 32 18.91 4.12 3.39
CA SER A 32 17.94 3.04 3.56
C SER A 32 16.49 3.56 3.61
N SER A 33 16.25 4.69 4.28
CA SER A 33 14.93 5.33 4.33
C SER A 33 14.52 5.89 2.96
N SER A 34 15.43 6.54 2.22
CA SER A 34 15.18 6.96 0.83
C SER A 34 14.82 5.79 -0.08
N SER A 35 15.50 4.65 0.09
CA SER A 35 15.22 3.42 -0.67
C SER A 35 13.85 2.83 -0.34
N ILE A 36 13.42 2.87 0.93
CA ILE A 36 12.07 2.45 1.35
C ILE A 36 11.00 3.32 0.70
N VAL A 37 11.17 4.65 0.72
CA VAL A 37 10.23 5.59 0.09
C VAL A 37 10.19 5.41 -1.43
N LYS A 38 11.34 5.11 -2.06
CA LYS A 38 11.42 4.77 -3.48
C LYS A 38 10.63 3.49 -3.82
N TRP A 39 10.71 2.46 -2.99
CA TRP A 39 9.94 1.24 -3.16
C TRP A 39 8.43 1.49 -3.03
N ILE A 40 8.02 2.30 -2.06
CA ILE A 40 6.62 2.71 -1.89
C ILE A 40 6.12 3.48 -3.13
N PHE A 41 6.93 4.40 -3.66
CA PHE A 41 6.62 5.09 -4.91
C PHE A 41 6.42 4.12 -6.09
N TYR A 42 7.33 3.13 -6.25
CA TYR A 42 7.18 2.12 -7.29
C TYR A 42 5.93 1.27 -7.13
N ILE A 43 5.56 0.91 -5.90
CA ILE A 43 4.32 0.18 -5.62
C ILE A 43 3.11 1.00 -6.06
N SER A 44 3.03 2.28 -5.69
CA SER A 44 1.92 3.16 -6.10
C SER A 44 1.86 3.35 -7.62
N LEU A 45 3.03 3.38 -8.29
CA LEU A 45 3.11 3.48 -9.75
C LEU A 45 2.62 2.20 -10.44
N ILE A 46 3.01 1.03 -9.92
CA ILE A 46 2.54 -0.27 -10.41
C ILE A 46 1.03 -0.38 -10.21
N GLU A 47 0.50 0.05 -9.07
CA GLU A 47 -0.94 0.02 -8.78
C GLU A 47 -1.75 0.88 -9.76
N LEU A 48 -1.26 2.08 -10.10
CA LEU A 48 -1.86 2.88 -11.17
C LEU A 48 -1.82 2.15 -12.51
N PHE A 49 -0.68 1.54 -12.85
CA PHE A 49 -0.51 0.84 -14.13
C PHE A 49 -1.40 -0.41 -14.22
N VAL A 50 -1.55 -1.14 -13.11
CA VAL A 50 -2.48 -2.28 -13.00
C VAL A 50 -3.91 -1.79 -13.12
N GLY A 51 -4.29 -0.67 -12.49
CA GLY A 51 -5.62 -0.08 -12.65
C GLY A 51 -5.95 0.29 -14.10
N LEU A 52 -5.02 0.97 -14.79
CA LEU A 52 -5.15 1.30 -16.20
C LEU A 52 -5.18 0.05 -17.09
N ALA A 53 -4.32 -0.94 -16.79
CA ALA A 53 -4.28 -2.19 -17.54
C ALA A 53 -5.58 -2.97 -17.37
N LEU A 54 -6.11 -3.09 -16.15
CA LEU A 54 -7.41 -3.73 -15.90
C LEU A 54 -8.52 -3.03 -16.67
N ASN A 55 -8.56 -1.69 -16.67
CA ASN A 55 -9.54 -0.94 -17.45
C ASN A 55 -9.42 -1.19 -18.97
N PHE A 56 -8.22 -1.43 -19.49
CA PHE A 56 -8.00 -1.75 -20.90
C PHE A 56 -8.27 -3.24 -21.24
N PHE A 57 -8.02 -4.14 -20.30
CA PHE A 57 -8.18 -5.59 -20.49
C PHE A 57 -9.60 -6.10 -20.22
N ILE A 58 -10.42 -5.38 -19.47
CA ILE A 58 -11.84 -5.69 -19.33
C ILE A 58 -12.51 -5.24 -20.63
N PRO A 59 -12.92 -6.17 -21.52
CA PRO A 59 -13.71 -5.78 -22.68
C PRO A 59 -14.99 -5.13 -22.17
N SER A 60 -15.32 -3.94 -22.68
CA SER A 60 -16.65 -3.39 -22.54
C SER A 60 -17.60 -4.29 -23.34
N ASP A 61 -18.07 -5.37 -22.74
CA ASP A 61 -19.21 -6.10 -23.28
C ASP A 61 -20.40 -5.16 -23.17
N SER A 62 -20.63 -4.39 -24.23
CA SER A 62 -21.74 -3.45 -24.44
C SER A 62 -23.08 -4.17 -24.60
N ASN A 63 -23.24 -5.35 -24.01
CA ASN A 63 -24.36 -6.25 -24.23
C ASN A 63 -25.15 -6.57 -22.94
N SER A 64 -24.77 -5.98 -21.80
CA SER A 64 -25.63 -5.94 -20.62
C SER A 64 -26.80 -5.00 -20.91
N GLU A 65 -28.03 -5.51 -20.97
CA GLU A 65 -29.28 -4.74 -21.17
C GLU A 65 -29.53 -3.67 -20.08
N PHE A 66 -28.62 -3.56 -19.10
CA PHE A 66 -28.48 -2.47 -18.13
C PHE A 66 -27.84 -1.19 -18.69
N ASP A 67 -28.06 -0.93 -19.98
CA ASP A 67 -27.44 0.13 -20.79
C ASP A 67 -28.15 1.49 -20.58
N SER A 68 -28.30 1.90 -19.31
CA SER A 68 -28.64 3.30 -19.05
C SER A 68 -27.38 4.13 -19.23
N GLU A 69 -27.35 5.03 -20.22
CA GLU A 69 -26.23 5.97 -20.45
C GLU A 69 -25.76 6.65 -19.15
N LEU A 70 -26.68 6.83 -18.20
CA LEU A 70 -26.40 7.37 -16.86
C LEU A 70 -25.49 6.49 -16.00
N PHE A 71 -25.65 5.16 -16.02
CA PHE A 71 -24.80 4.25 -15.25
C PHE A 71 -23.37 4.21 -15.81
N THR A 72 -23.26 4.13 -17.14
CA THR A 72 -21.97 4.17 -17.85
C THR A 72 -21.26 5.50 -17.61
N LEU A 73 -21.97 6.63 -17.70
CA LEU A 73 -21.43 7.95 -17.36
C LEU A 73 -20.98 8.03 -15.89
N PHE A 74 -21.76 7.47 -14.96
CA PHE A 74 -21.42 7.45 -13.55
C PHE A 74 -20.13 6.64 -13.30
N GLU A 75 -19.98 5.48 -13.91
CA GLU A 75 -18.78 4.65 -13.81
C GLU A 75 -17.54 5.35 -14.37
N TYR A 76 -17.65 6.01 -15.53
CA TYR A 76 -16.56 6.80 -16.10
C TYR A 76 -16.15 7.96 -15.20
N ILE A 77 -17.11 8.71 -14.64
CA ILE A 77 -16.83 9.81 -13.72
C ILE A 77 -16.15 9.29 -12.46
N LEU A 78 -16.66 8.20 -11.88
CA LEU A 78 -16.13 7.62 -10.65
C LEU A 78 -14.72 7.07 -10.84
N SER A 79 -14.44 6.44 -11.98
CA SER A 79 -13.11 6.01 -12.39
C SER A 79 -12.16 7.18 -12.63
N GLY A 80 -12.64 8.26 -13.27
CA GLY A 80 -11.87 9.49 -13.46
C GLY A 80 -11.46 10.13 -12.13
N ILE A 81 -12.39 10.24 -11.18
CA ILE A 81 -12.11 10.74 -9.82
C ILE A 81 -11.07 9.86 -9.12
N PHE A 82 -11.20 8.53 -9.23
CA PHE A 82 -10.22 7.61 -8.67
C PHE A 82 -8.82 7.87 -9.22
N TYR A 83 -8.66 7.96 -10.55
CA TYR A 83 -7.35 8.22 -11.16
C TYR A 83 -6.77 9.57 -10.76
N ILE A 84 -7.59 10.62 -10.64
CA ILE A 84 -7.15 11.93 -10.13
C ILE A 84 -6.62 11.82 -8.70
N ILE A 85 -7.32 11.09 -7.83
CA ILE A 85 -6.89 10.89 -6.44
C ILE A 85 -5.59 10.09 -6.39
N VAL A 86 -5.47 9.01 -7.16
CA VAL A 86 -4.21 8.24 -7.25
C VAL A 86 -3.06 9.12 -7.75
N ALA A 87 -3.28 9.95 -8.77
CA ALA A 87 -2.28 10.89 -9.29
C ALA A 87 -1.82 11.90 -8.22
N TYR A 88 -2.75 12.42 -7.40
CA TYR A 88 -2.42 13.26 -6.25
C TYR A 88 -1.50 12.54 -5.25
N PHE A 89 -1.78 11.28 -4.92
CA PHE A 89 -0.92 10.50 -4.03
C PHE A 89 0.45 10.25 -4.63
N ILE A 90 0.55 9.97 -5.93
CA ILE A 90 1.84 9.82 -6.64
C ILE A 90 2.67 11.11 -6.52
N PHE A 91 2.06 12.27 -6.74
CA PHE A 91 2.75 13.55 -6.58
C PHE A 91 3.26 13.75 -5.14
N LYS A 92 2.44 13.40 -4.15
CA LYS A 92 2.82 13.47 -2.73
C LYS A 92 4.01 12.54 -2.41
N PHE A 93 4.01 11.30 -2.91
CA PHE A 93 5.13 10.38 -2.75
C PHE A 93 6.39 10.84 -3.48
N PHE A 94 6.26 11.42 -4.66
CA PHE A 94 7.38 11.98 -5.42
C PHE A 94 8.02 13.16 -4.68
N SER A 95 7.21 14.07 -4.14
CA SER A 95 7.68 15.19 -3.34
C SER A 95 8.46 14.70 -2.11
N ALA A 96 7.91 13.73 -1.38
CA ALA A 96 8.56 13.14 -0.23
C ALA A 96 9.88 12.43 -0.60
N TYR A 97 9.92 11.68 -1.71
CA TYR A 97 11.14 11.06 -2.23
C TYR A 97 12.23 12.10 -2.55
N ARG A 98 11.86 13.20 -3.23
CA ARG A 98 12.80 14.26 -3.62
C ARG A 98 13.33 15.01 -2.39
N SER A 99 12.47 15.30 -1.41
CA SER A 99 12.86 15.95 -0.17
C SER A 99 13.86 15.11 0.62
N ILE A 100 13.53 13.81 0.82
CA ILE A 100 14.41 12.88 1.53
C ILE A 100 15.73 12.69 0.80
N LYS A 101 15.77 12.69 -0.54
CA LYS A 101 17.03 12.53 -1.30
C LYS A 101 17.96 13.75 -1.21
N ASN A 102 17.40 14.97 -1.13
CA ASN A 102 18.18 16.20 -1.19
C ASN A 102 18.49 16.81 0.18
N THR A 103 17.91 16.30 1.28
CA THR A 103 18.12 16.86 2.63
C THR A 103 19.14 16.07 3.44
N ASN A 104 20.17 16.74 3.95
CA ASN A 104 21.13 16.14 4.91
C ASN A 104 20.71 16.37 6.38
N ASN A 105 19.60 17.09 6.61
CA ASN A 105 19.12 17.43 7.95
C ASN A 105 18.22 16.31 8.49
N THR A 106 18.61 15.72 9.64
CA THR A 106 17.88 14.62 10.29
C THR A 106 16.44 15.00 10.61
N LYS A 107 16.20 16.23 11.09
CA LYS A 107 14.85 16.66 11.51
C LYS A 107 13.87 16.73 10.34
N VAL A 108 14.33 17.21 9.20
CA VAL A 108 13.54 17.25 7.95
C VAL A 108 13.27 15.84 7.47
N LEU A 109 14.28 14.98 7.50
CA LEU A 109 14.15 13.58 7.11
C LEU A 109 13.16 12.81 8.01
N LEU A 110 13.20 13.02 9.32
CA LEU A 110 12.28 12.44 10.29
C LEU A 110 10.84 12.91 10.04
N HIS A 111 10.65 14.20 9.73
CA HIS A 111 9.36 14.76 9.37
C HIS A 111 8.80 14.14 8.09
N ASP A 112 9.60 14.11 7.02
CA ASP A 112 9.21 13.56 5.72
C ASP A 112 8.86 12.07 5.81
N ILE A 113 9.59 11.31 6.64
CA ILE A 113 9.30 9.90 6.94
C ILE A 113 7.92 9.74 7.59
N LEU A 114 7.62 10.56 8.60
CA LEU A 114 6.33 10.52 9.31
C LEU A 114 5.16 10.92 8.39
N GLU A 115 5.35 11.95 7.56
CA GLU A 115 4.36 12.35 6.58
C GLU A 115 4.13 11.29 5.51
N THR A 116 5.21 10.67 5.01
CA THR A 116 5.12 9.57 4.05
C THR A 116 4.35 8.40 4.65
N ARG A 117 4.59 8.04 5.91
CA ARG A 117 3.83 6.99 6.61
C ARG A 117 2.34 7.29 6.64
N LYS A 118 1.97 8.53 7.00
CA LYS A 118 0.56 8.95 7.03
C LYS A 118 -0.06 8.95 5.64
N ALA A 119 0.69 9.40 4.62
CA ALA A 119 0.23 9.41 3.24
C ALA A 119 -0.03 8.00 2.69
N VAL A 120 0.87 7.04 2.97
CA VAL A 120 0.67 5.63 2.63
C VAL A 120 -0.57 5.06 3.29
N ASP A 121 -0.75 5.33 4.59
CA ASP A 121 -1.89 4.82 5.33
C ASP A 121 -3.23 5.41 4.84
N GLN A 122 -3.25 6.70 4.47
CA GLN A 122 -4.40 7.33 3.83
C GLN A 122 -4.69 6.76 2.44
N TYR A 123 -3.66 6.56 1.61
CA TYR A 123 -3.78 5.99 0.28
C TYR A 123 -4.41 4.59 0.31
N ILE A 124 -3.90 3.73 1.20
CA ILE A 124 -4.41 2.36 1.37
C ILE A 124 -5.86 2.37 1.84
N ARG A 125 -6.21 3.22 2.82
CA ARG A 125 -7.60 3.36 3.29
C ARG A 125 -8.53 3.79 2.15
N PHE A 126 -8.12 4.77 1.36
CA PHE A 126 -8.88 5.21 0.19
C PHE A 126 -9.13 4.07 -0.80
N ASN A 127 -8.10 3.30 -1.17
CA ASN A 127 -8.25 2.14 -2.06
C ASN A 127 -9.21 1.08 -1.50
N ILE A 128 -9.13 0.77 -0.19
CA ILE A 128 -10.05 -0.17 0.46
C ILE A 128 -11.50 0.31 0.33
N TYR A 129 -11.76 1.58 0.65
CA TYR A 129 -13.11 2.15 0.55
C TYR A 129 -13.61 2.16 -0.88
N TYR A 130 -12.76 2.54 -1.84
CA TYR A 130 -13.11 2.55 -3.25
C TYR A 130 -13.50 1.17 -3.76
N ILE A 131 -12.69 0.14 -3.50
CA ILE A 131 -12.98 -1.22 -3.97
C ILE A 131 -14.20 -1.80 -3.26
N SER A 132 -14.35 -1.55 -1.96
CA SER A 132 -15.55 -1.97 -1.22
C SER A 132 -16.81 -1.32 -1.79
N PHE A 133 -16.73 -0.04 -2.15
CA PHE A 133 -17.84 0.70 -2.75
C PHE A 133 -18.20 0.17 -4.13
N ILE A 134 -17.21 -0.05 -5.01
CA ILE A 134 -17.42 -0.65 -6.34
C ILE A 134 -18.05 -2.05 -6.22
N SER A 135 -17.54 -2.89 -5.31
CA SER A 135 -18.08 -4.24 -5.11
C SER A 135 -19.57 -4.24 -4.73
N VAL A 136 -20.00 -3.28 -3.91
CA VAL A 136 -21.41 -3.12 -3.55
C VAL A 136 -22.23 -2.64 -4.75
N LEU A 137 -21.72 -1.67 -5.53
CA LEU A 137 -22.41 -1.19 -6.74
C LEU A 137 -22.62 -2.30 -7.76
N VAL A 138 -21.58 -3.11 -8.05
CA VAL A 138 -21.66 -4.25 -8.96
C VAL A 138 -22.66 -5.31 -8.47
N THR A 139 -22.71 -5.52 -7.16
CA THR A 139 -23.69 -6.43 -6.57
C THR A 139 -25.12 -5.94 -6.80
N ILE A 140 -25.35 -4.63 -6.60
CA ILE A 140 -26.66 -4.01 -6.82
C ILE A 140 -27.05 -4.10 -8.29
N SER A 141 -26.15 -3.79 -9.24
CA SER A 141 -26.46 -3.89 -10.67
C SER A 141 -26.83 -5.31 -11.09
N MET A 142 -26.09 -6.33 -10.64
CA MET A 142 -26.44 -7.74 -10.90
C MET A 142 -27.85 -8.10 -10.42
N PHE A 143 -28.28 -7.59 -9.25
CA PHE A 143 -29.63 -7.85 -8.76
C PHE A 143 -30.74 -7.26 -9.64
N PHE A 144 -30.49 -6.14 -10.30
CA PHE A 144 -31.46 -5.52 -11.19
C PHE A 144 -31.46 -6.14 -12.59
N GLU A 145 -30.33 -6.68 -13.05
CA GLU A 145 -30.18 -7.25 -14.40
C GLU A 145 -30.77 -8.67 -14.52
N ASP A 146 -30.67 -9.50 -13.47
CA ASP A 146 -31.07 -10.93 -13.52
C ASP A 146 -32.60 -11.21 -13.53
N HIS A 147 -33.46 -10.20 -13.76
CA HIS A 147 -34.94 -10.31 -13.74
C HIS A 147 -35.48 -11.23 -12.63
N ILE A 148 -34.92 -11.13 -11.43
CA ILE A 148 -35.27 -11.99 -10.28
C ILE A 148 -36.78 -11.90 -9.96
N PHE A 149 -37.42 -10.81 -10.39
CA PHE A 149 -38.86 -10.56 -10.29
C PHE A 149 -39.75 -11.43 -11.17
N GLU A 150 -39.22 -12.13 -12.18
CA GLU A 150 -40.00 -13.04 -13.05
C GLU A 150 -40.05 -14.48 -12.53
N ARG A 151 -39.28 -14.82 -11.48
CA ARG A 151 -39.22 -16.18 -10.92
C ARG A 151 -40.22 -16.41 -9.79
N SER A 152 -40.53 -17.69 -9.55
CA SER A 152 -41.30 -18.14 -8.37
C SER A 152 -40.68 -17.59 -7.08
N TRP A 153 -41.51 -17.10 -6.15
CA TRP A 153 -41.07 -16.49 -4.89
C TRP A 153 -40.04 -17.32 -4.11
N GLY A 154 -40.19 -18.66 -4.11
CA GLY A 154 -39.26 -19.56 -3.43
C GLY A 154 -37.89 -19.67 -4.11
N GLU A 155 -37.86 -19.68 -5.45
CA GLU A 155 -36.62 -19.75 -6.24
C GLU A 155 -35.87 -18.42 -6.23
N ALA A 156 -36.61 -17.31 -6.34
CA ALA A 156 -36.07 -15.96 -6.22
C ALA A 156 -35.40 -15.74 -4.86
N LEU A 157 -36.06 -16.12 -3.76
CA LEU A 157 -35.49 -16.01 -2.41
C LEU A 157 -34.22 -16.85 -2.25
N PHE A 158 -34.22 -18.10 -2.73
CA PHE A 158 -33.05 -18.96 -2.65
C PHE A 158 -31.86 -18.38 -3.44
N MET A 159 -32.11 -17.88 -4.65
CA MET A 159 -31.09 -17.28 -5.51
C MET A 159 -30.48 -16.01 -4.90
N VAL A 160 -31.33 -15.11 -4.37
CA VAL A 160 -30.88 -13.89 -3.68
C VAL A 160 -30.02 -14.22 -2.48
N ILE A 161 -30.42 -15.21 -1.67
CA ILE A 161 -29.65 -15.64 -0.49
C ILE A 161 -28.32 -16.26 -0.93
N ALA A 162 -28.32 -17.12 -1.95
CA ALA A 162 -27.12 -17.76 -2.46
C ALA A 162 -26.10 -16.74 -3.02
N ILE A 163 -26.55 -15.80 -3.87
CA ILE A 163 -25.71 -14.72 -4.42
C ILE A 163 -25.16 -13.84 -3.29
N SER A 164 -26.01 -13.47 -2.33
CA SER A 164 -25.58 -12.66 -1.18
C SER A 164 -24.51 -13.36 -0.35
N ILE A 165 -24.62 -14.67 -0.12
CA ILE A 165 -23.61 -15.45 0.63
C ILE A 165 -22.30 -15.52 -0.16
N VAL A 166 -22.36 -15.78 -1.46
CA VAL A 166 -21.16 -15.84 -2.32
C VAL A 166 -20.47 -14.46 -2.36
N MET A 167 -21.22 -13.38 -2.55
CA MET A 167 -20.68 -12.02 -2.54
C MET A 167 -20.06 -11.66 -1.18
N LEU A 168 -20.70 -12.04 -0.07
CA LEU A 168 -20.15 -11.81 1.26
C LEU A 168 -18.84 -12.59 1.46
N LEU A 169 -18.77 -13.84 0.98
CA LEU A 169 -17.52 -14.62 0.96
C LEU A 169 -16.43 -13.96 0.12
N VAL A 170 -16.74 -13.51 -1.10
CA VAL A 170 -15.79 -12.80 -1.97
C VAL A 170 -15.30 -11.53 -1.29
N MET A 171 -16.20 -10.74 -0.70
CA MET A 171 -15.86 -9.53 0.04
C MET A 171 -14.95 -9.83 1.24
N LEU A 172 -15.23 -10.90 2.01
CA LEU A 172 -14.40 -11.32 3.14
C LEU A 172 -13.01 -11.77 2.68
N VAL A 173 -12.92 -12.57 1.63
CA VAL A 173 -11.64 -13.00 1.04
C VAL A 173 -10.86 -11.79 0.55
N PHE A 174 -11.53 -10.83 -0.10
CA PHE A 174 -10.90 -9.61 -0.59
C PHE A 174 -10.37 -8.75 0.56
N LEU A 175 -11.19 -8.48 1.58
CA LEU A 175 -10.77 -7.77 2.79
C LEU A 175 -9.60 -8.49 3.47
N TRP A 176 -9.59 -9.82 3.47
CA TRP A 176 -8.50 -10.61 4.01
C TRP A 176 -7.21 -10.45 3.17
N ILE A 177 -7.30 -10.50 1.84
CA ILE A 177 -6.17 -10.27 0.92
C ILE A 177 -5.60 -8.87 1.13
N VAL A 178 -6.44 -7.84 1.20
CA VAL A 178 -5.97 -6.46 1.41
C VAL A 178 -5.36 -6.29 2.79
N LYS A 179 -5.95 -6.89 3.83
CA LYS A 179 -5.36 -6.91 5.18
C LYS A 179 -4.02 -7.64 5.21
N LEU A 180 -3.87 -8.71 4.43
CA LEU A 180 -2.63 -9.46 4.30
C LEU A 180 -1.57 -8.64 3.57
N TYR A 181 -1.93 -7.99 2.46
CA TYR A 181 -1.09 -7.03 1.75
C TYR A 181 -0.63 -5.89 2.67
N TYR A 182 -1.55 -5.30 3.43
CA TYR A 182 -1.25 -4.28 4.44
C TYR A 182 -0.27 -4.79 5.50
N LYS A 183 -0.54 -5.96 6.08
CA LYS A 183 0.34 -6.55 7.10
C LYS A 183 1.73 -6.79 6.52
N LEU A 184 1.84 -7.18 5.26
CA LEU A 184 3.11 -7.48 4.60
C LEU A 184 3.89 -6.20 4.28
N LEU A 185 3.22 -5.18 3.72
CA LEU A 185 3.81 -3.85 3.47
C LEU A 185 4.22 -3.16 4.77
N TYR A 186 3.31 -3.04 5.73
CA TYR A 186 3.56 -2.36 7.00
C TYR A 186 4.66 -3.04 7.80
N ARG A 187 4.61 -4.37 7.93
CA ARG A 187 5.58 -5.12 8.74
C ARG A 187 7.00 -5.07 8.18
N ARG A 188 7.18 -4.94 6.86
CA ARG A 188 8.53 -4.84 6.27
C ARG A 188 8.99 -3.41 6.08
N LEU A 189 8.21 -2.56 5.41
CA LEU A 189 8.65 -1.23 5.00
C LEU A 189 8.51 -0.24 6.16
N VAL A 190 7.34 -0.19 6.81
CA VAL A 190 7.06 0.78 7.87
C VAL A 190 7.81 0.44 9.15
N ASN A 191 7.88 -0.83 9.56
CA ASN A 191 8.68 -1.20 10.75
C ASN A 191 10.16 -0.89 10.58
N LYS A 192 10.71 -1.10 9.37
CA LYS A 192 12.11 -0.77 9.09
C LYS A 192 12.33 0.74 9.11
N LEU A 193 11.38 1.50 8.58
CA LEU A 193 11.38 2.97 8.66
C LEU A 193 11.25 3.46 10.11
N ASN A 194 10.46 2.80 10.95
CA ASN A 194 10.28 3.14 12.37
C ASN A 194 11.52 2.83 13.20
N LYS A 195 12.17 1.69 12.94
CA LYS A 195 13.43 1.34 13.58
C LYS A 195 14.53 2.35 13.22
N ASN A 196 14.61 2.73 11.93
CA ASN A 196 15.52 3.77 11.47
C ASN A 196 15.22 5.13 12.12
N TYR A 197 13.95 5.48 12.30
CA TYR A 197 13.51 6.70 12.99
C TYR A 197 13.98 6.71 14.46
N GLU A 198 13.71 5.63 15.20
CA GLU A 198 14.12 5.51 16.62
C GLU A 198 15.65 5.54 16.80
N GLU A 199 16.39 4.91 15.90
CA GLU A 199 17.86 4.95 15.91
C GLU A 199 18.40 6.36 15.62
N LEU A 200 17.82 7.08 14.66
CA LEU A 200 18.20 8.47 14.37
C LEU A 200 17.88 9.42 15.53
N VAL A 201 16.74 9.24 16.20
CA VAL A 201 16.36 10.06 17.36
C VAL A 201 17.33 9.83 18.53
N LYS A 202 17.70 8.58 18.81
CA LYS A 202 18.69 8.26 19.85
C LYS A 202 20.05 8.88 19.57
N LEU A 203 20.46 8.92 18.30
CA LEU A 203 21.72 9.55 17.90
C LEU A 203 21.70 11.07 18.07
N ASP A 204 20.57 11.73 17.79
CA ASP A 204 20.40 13.19 18.01
C ASP A 204 20.24 13.53 19.51
N GLU A 205 19.79 12.61 20.38
CA GLU A 205 19.65 12.81 21.84
C GLU A 205 20.97 12.57 22.62
N GLU A 206 21.94 11.87 22.02
CA GLU A 206 23.27 11.63 22.58
C GLU A 206 24.30 12.74 22.28
N GLU A 207 23.91 13.78 21.52
CA GLU A 207 24.66 15.04 21.33
C GLU A 207 24.38 16.05 22.45
#